data_AF-A0AA39UJU3-F1
#
_entry.id   AF-A0AA39UJU3-F1
#
_cell.length_a   1.000
_cell.length_b   1.000
_cell.length_c   1.000
_cell.angle_alpha   90.00
_cell.angle_beta   90.00
_cell.angle_gamma   90.00
#
_symmetry.space_group_name_H-M   'P 1'
#
loop_
_entity.id
_entity.type
_entity.pdbx_description
1 polymer ?
#
loop_
_entity_poly.entity_id
_entity_poly.type
_entity_poly.pdbx_seq_one_letter_code
_entity_poly.pdbx_strand_id
1 'polypeptide(L)'
;MLALILFRTLDAVVAQDFTPSSSWRSPNVTRSQDDRISIAGAALDKAIDFLLSNGSFNSAYGTPGMLYAQMAKFDRVTNQTKYKDLLKSYFPLMEAV
;
A
#
# COMPACT_ATOMS: atom_id res chain seq x y z
N MET A 1 -46.08 -6.36 -31.72
CA MET A 1 -44.77 -5.88 -31.25
C MET A 1 -44.18 -6.97 -30.36
N LEU A 2 -43.02 -7.51 -30.76
CA LEU A 2 -42.31 -8.58 -30.08
C LEU A 2 -41.92 -8.17 -28.65
N ALA A 3 -42.23 -9.02 -27.67
CA ALA A 3 -41.56 -9.01 -26.38
C ALA A 3 -40.23 -9.76 -26.54
N LEU A 4 -39.11 -9.03 -26.58
CA LEU A 4 -37.78 -9.64 -26.50
C LEU A 4 -37.57 -10.14 -25.07
N ILE A 5 -37.59 -11.47 -24.90
CA ILE A 5 -37.09 -12.14 -23.71
C ILE A 5 -35.57 -11.99 -23.73
N LEU A 6 -35.05 -11.03 -22.95
CA LEU A 6 -33.63 -10.93 -22.62
C LEU A 6 -33.27 -12.08 -21.66
N PHE A 7 -32.91 -13.23 -22.23
CA PHE A 7 -32.10 -14.23 -21.54
C PHE A 7 -30.74 -13.59 -21.23
N ARG A 8 -30.62 -12.92 -20.07
CA ARG A 8 -29.30 -12.69 -19.47
C ARG A 8 -28.82 -14.06 -18.98
N THR A 9 -27.98 -14.70 -19.78
CA THR A 9 -27.18 -15.83 -19.33
C THR A 9 -26.36 -15.37 -18.13
N LEU A 10 -26.67 -15.95 -16.97
CA LEU A 10 -25.77 -15.94 -15.82
C LEU A 10 -24.61 -16.86 -16.18
N ASP A 11 -23.58 -16.31 -16.81
CA ASP A 11 -22.28 -16.98 -16.86
C ASP A 11 -21.68 -16.89 -15.45
N ALA A 12 -22.18 -17.74 -14.56
CA ALA A 12 -21.51 -18.04 -13.32
C ALA A 12 -20.23 -18.79 -13.68
N VAL A 13 -19.14 -18.04 -13.87
CA VAL A 13 -17.80 -18.62 -13.89
C VAL A 13 -17.60 -19.24 -12.51
N VAL A 14 -17.76 -20.56 -12.42
CA VAL A 14 -17.31 -21.31 -11.25
C VAL A 14 -15.80 -21.11 -11.20
N ALA A 15 -15.34 -20.37 -10.20
CA ALA A 15 -13.91 -20.20 -9.99
C ALA A 15 -13.28 -21.59 -9.89
N GLN A 16 -12.34 -21.86 -10.79
CA GLN A 16 -11.43 -22.98 -10.64
C GLN A 16 -10.74 -22.78 -9.30
N ASP A 17 -10.73 -23.84 -8.49
CA ASP A 17 -10.15 -23.95 -7.16
C ASP A 17 -9.26 -22.76 -6.76
N PHE A 18 -9.70 -21.94 -5.79
CA PHE A 18 -8.95 -20.78 -5.29
C PHE A 18 -7.77 -21.22 -4.41
N THR A 19 -7.05 -22.27 -4.78
CA THR A 19 -5.82 -22.70 -4.15
C THR A 19 -4.65 -22.07 -4.90
N PRO A 20 -4.05 -20.98 -4.38
CA PRO A 20 -2.87 -20.40 -5.01
C PRO A 20 -1.76 -21.45 -5.03
N SER A 21 -1.00 -21.49 -6.11
CA SER A 21 0.16 -22.37 -6.21
C SER A 21 1.09 -22.17 -4.99
N SER A 22 1.65 -23.27 -4.47
CA SER A 22 2.60 -23.21 -3.36
C SER A 22 3.83 -22.34 -3.68
N SER A 23 4.19 -22.19 -4.95
CA SER A 23 5.27 -21.33 -5.40
C SER A 23 5.04 -19.84 -5.10
N TRP A 24 3.79 -19.42 -4.88
CA TRP A 24 3.48 -18.04 -4.49
C TRP A 24 3.83 -17.75 -3.03
N ARG A 25 3.95 -18.78 -2.18
CA ARG A 25 4.36 -18.61 -0.78
C ARG A 25 5.86 -18.36 -0.62
N SER A 26 6.66 -18.81 -1.60
CA SER A 26 8.11 -18.66 -1.60
C SER A 26 8.59 -18.28 -3.00
N PRO A 27 8.30 -17.04 -3.46
CA PRO A 27 8.75 -16.58 -4.76
C PRO A 27 10.28 -16.59 -4.82
N ASN A 28 10.84 -16.92 -5.98
CA ASN A 28 12.26 -16.81 -6.23
C ASN A 28 12.67 -15.33 -6.32
N VAL A 29 13.04 -14.73 -5.19
CA VAL A 29 13.48 -13.33 -5.13
C VAL A 29 14.96 -13.26 -5.46
N THR A 30 15.28 -12.75 -6.64
CA THR A 30 16.66 -12.64 -7.14
C THR A 30 17.39 -11.39 -6.68
N ARG A 31 16.67 -10.36 -6.22
CA ARG A 31 17.26 -9.14 -5.66
C ARG A 31 17.67 -9.33 -4.21
N SER A 32 18.80 -8.72 -3.83
CA SER A 32 19.25 -8.71 -2.44
C SER A 32 18.22 -8.02 -1.52
N GLN A 33 18.32 -8.27 -0.22
CA GLN A 33 17.49 -7.55 0.75
C GLN A 33 17.79 -6.05 0.74
N ASP A 34 19.06 -5.68 0.67
CA ASP A 34 19.50 -4.27 0.68
C ASP A 34 19.00 -3.52 -0.54
N ASP A 35 19.03 -4.12 -1.73
CA ASP A 35 18.46 -3.51 -2.95
C ASP A 35 16.96 -3.27 -2.80
N ARG A 36 16.24 -4.22 -2.20
CA ARG A 36 14.79 -4.08 -1.97
C ARG A 36 14.48 -2.99 -0.95
N ILE A 37 15.28 -2.90 0.12
CA ILE A 37 15.17 -1.83 1.12
C ILE A 37 15.44 -0.48 0.48
N SER A 38 16.49 -0.37 -0.34
CA SER A 38 16.85 0.85 -1.06
C SER A 38 15.73 1.32 -2.00
N ILE A 39 15.18 0.41 -2.82
CA ILE A 39 14.06 0.71 -3.72
C ILE A 39 12.82 1.16 -2.94
N ALA A 40 12.46 0.44 -1.88
CA ALA A 40 11.28 0.77 -1.08
C ALA A 40 11.44 2.13 -0.36
N GLY A 41 12.61 2.41 0.21
CA GLY A 41 12.91 3.70 0.84
C GLY A 41 12.85 4.85 -0.17
N ALA A 42 13.46 4.68 -1.35
CA ALA A 42 13.41 5.68 -2.41
C ALA A 42 11.97 5.95 -2.90
N ALA A 43 11.13 4.91 -2.98
CA ALA A 43 9.72 5.07 -3.36
C ALA A 43 8.92 5.85 -2.28
N LEU A 44 9.17 5.58 -1.00
CA LEU A 44 8.55 6.32 0.10
C LEU A 44 9.00 7.78 0.12
N ASP A 45 10.31 8.03 -0.06
CA ASP A 45 10.86 9.38 -0.20
C ASP A 45 10.20 10.12 -1.36
N LYS A 46 10.03 9.44 -2.50
CA LYS A 46 9.36 10.04 -3.66
C LYS A 46 7.89 10.34 -3.39
N ALA A 47 7.20 9.49 -2.63
CA ALA A 47 5.80 9.71 -2.26
C ALA A 47 5.64 10.92 -1.33
N ILE A 48 6.62 11.19 -0.45
CA ILE A 48 6.63 12.36 0.44
C ILE A 48 6.64 13.67 -0.36
N ASP A 49 7.34 13.75 -1.49
CA ASP A 49 7.38 14.95 -2.34
C ASP A 49 5.99 15.44 -2.77
N PHE A 50 4.99 14.56 -2.77
CA PHE A 50 3.61 14.87 -3.16
C PHE A 50 2.73 15.28 -1.97
N LEU A 51 3.24 15.19 -0.74
CA LEU A 51 2.55 15.67 0.45
C LEU A 51 2.67 17.19 0.56
N LEU A 52 1.57 17.81 0.96
CA LEU A 52 1.57 19.18 1.46
C LEU A 52 2.30 19.24 2.81
N SER A 53 2.64 20.45 3.25
CA SER A 53 3.38 20.67 4.50
C SER A 53 2.67 20.12 5.75
N ASN A 54 1.35 19.94 5.69
CA ASN A 54 0.55 19.34 6.76
C ASN A 54 0.41 17.81 6.67
N GLY A 55 1.17 17.16 5.78
CA GLY A 55 1.14 15.71 5.55
C GLY A 55 -0.05 15.23 4.69
N SER A 56 -0.96 16.10 4.27
CA SER A 56 -2.07 15.70 3.40
C SER A 56 -1.69 15.71 1.92
N PHE A 57 -2.40 14.96 1.08
CA PHE A 57 -2.39 15.21 -0.35
C PHE A 57 -3.38 16.33 -0.68
N ASN A 58 -3.22 16.98 -1.83
CA ASN A 58 -4.23 17.88 -2.40
C ASN A 58 -5.48 17.10 -2.93
N SER A 59 -5.87 16.00 -2.27
CA SER A 59 -6.90 15.05 -2.67
C SER A 59 -7.52 14.34 -1.45
N ALA A 60 -8.30 13.28 -1.65
CA ALA A 60 -9.08 12.59 -0.60
C ALA A 60 -8.23 12.09 0.60
N TYR A 61 -8.78 12.27 1.81
CA TYR A 61 -8.13 12.03 3.11
C TYR A 61 -7.68 10.59 3.41
N GLY A 62 -8.12 9.59 2.63
CA GLY A 62 -7.74 8.18 2.86
C GLY A 62 -6.32 7.84 2.40
N THR A 63 -5.82 8.51 1.36
CA THR A 63 -4.53 8.21 0.73
C THR A 63 -3.31 8.46 1.63
N PRO A 64 -3.23 9.57 2.40
CA PRO A 64 -2.11 9.81 3.32
C PRO A 64 -1.98 8.73 4.41
N GLY A 65 -3.10 8.26 4.95
CA GLY A 65 -3.10 7.24 6.01
C GLY A 65 -2.41 5.94 5.61
N MET A 66 -2.63 5.49 4.36
CA MET A 66 -1.95 4.32 3.81
C MET A 66 -0.43 4.54 3.70
N LEU A 67 -0.02 5.71 3.25
CA LEU A 67 1.39 6.07 3.13
C LEU A 67 2.07 6.06 4.51
N TYR A 68 1.42 6.62 5.54
CA TYR A 68 1.94 6.61 6.91
C TYR A 68 2.12 5.19 7.46
N ALA A 69 1.16 4.30 7.20
CA ALA A 69 1.26 2.91 7.61
C ALA A 69 2.45 2.19 6.93
N GLN A 70 2.69 2.48 5.64
CA GLN A 70 3.84 1.93 4.91
C GLN A 70 5.17 2.45 5.45
N MET A 71 5.26 3.75 5.75
CA MET A 71 6.41 4.38 6.41
C MET A 71 6.74 3.73 7.76
N ALA A 72 5.75 3.62 8.64
CA ALA A 72 5.92 2.99 9.95
C ALA A 72 6.31 1.51 9.84
N LYS A 73 5.74 0.80 8.86
CA LYS A 73 6.12 -0.59 8.58
C LYS A 73 7.55 -0.69 8.07
N PHE A 74 7.98 0.20 7.18
CA PHE A 74 9.35 0.25 6.67
C PHE A 74 10.35 0.41 7.81
N ASP A 75 10.17 1.46 8.64
CA ASP A 75 10.99 1.72 9.81
C ASP A 75 11.08 0.50 10.74
N ARG A 76 9.95 -0.16 10.99
CA ARG A 76 9.91 -1.38 11.81
C ARG A 76 10.72 -2.54 11.22
N VAL A 77 10.61 -2.78 9.90
CA VAL A 77 11.29 -3.94 9.28
C VAL A 77 12.77 -3.69 8.99
N THR A 78 13.17 -2.42 8.87
CA THR A 78 14.58 -2.02 8.69
C THR A 78 15.26 -1.64 10.01
N ASN A 79 14.51 -1.62 11.11
CA ASN A 79 14.97 -1.17 12.43
C ASN A 79 15.53 0.27 12.40
N GLN A 80 14.82 1.15 11.71
CA GLN A 80 15.13 2.58 11.56
C GLN A 80 13.99 3.44 12.13
N THR A 81 14.23 4.74 12.26
CA THR A 81 13.24 5.73 12.72
C THR A 81 13.07 6.90 11.76
N LYS A 82 13.54 6.74 10.51
CA LYS A 82 13.60 7.81 9.52
C LYS A 82 12.24 8.46 9.30
N TYR A 83 11.20 7.65 9.11
CA TYR A 83 9.86 8.16 8.83
C TYR A 83 9.06 8.45 10.09
N LYS A 84 9.37 7.79 11.21
CA LYS A 84 8.77 8.09 12.52
C LYS A 84 8.86 9.57 12.87
N ASP A 85 10.04 10.17 12.73
CA ASP A 85 10.25 11.59 13.09
C ASP A 85 9.48 12.53 12.15
N LEU A 86 9.42 12.21 10.86
CA LEU A 86 8.59 12.92 9.89
C LEU A 86 7.10 12.84 10.25
N LEU A 87 6.58 11.64 10.56
CA LEU A 87 5.17 11.45 10.91
C LEU A 87 4.80 12.22 12.18
N LYS A 88 5.69 12.28 13.18
CA LYS A 88 5.49 13.11 14.37
C LYS A 88 5.30 14.59 14.03
N SER A 89 6.04 15.10 13.04
CA SER A 89 5.91 16.50 12.62
C SER A 89 4.53 16.84 12.06
N TYR A 90 3.83 15.87 11.45
CA TYR A 90 2.46 16.04 10.96
C TYR A 90 1.41 15.93 12.07
N PHE A 91 1.73 15.27 13.18
CA PHE A 91 0.79 14.98 14.28
C PHE A 91 1.37 15.37 15.64
N PRO A 92 1.67 16.66 15.89
CA PRO A 92 2.35 17.12 17.11
C PRO A 92 1.58 16.82 18.41
N LEU A 93 0.27 16.57 18.33
CA LEU A 93 -0.58 16.27 19.49
C LEU A 93 -0.66 14.76 19.84
N MET A 94 -0.10 13.86 19.02
CA MET A 94 -0.27 12.41 19.23
C MET A 94 0.50 11.84 20.44
N GLU A 95 1.49 12.55 21.00
CA GLU A 95 2.24 12.10 22.19
C GLU A 95 1.79 12.80 23.49
N ALA A 96 0.74 13.63 23.43
CA ALA A 96 0.21 14.34 24.60
C ALA A 96 -0.87 13.54 25.38
N VAL A 97 -1.11 12.27 25.01
CA VAL A 97 -2.10 11.37 25.63
C VAL A 97 -1.41 10.12 26.15
#